data_AF-A6UNI8-F1
#
_entry.id   AF-A6UNI8-F1
#
_cell.length_a   1.000
_cell.length_b   1.000
_cell.length_c   1.000
_cell.angle_alpha   90.00
_cell.angle_beta   90.00
_cell.angle_gamma   90.00
#
_symmetry.space_group_name_H-M   'P 1'
#
loop_
_entity.id
_entity.type
_entity.pdbx_description
1 polymer ?
#
loop_
_entity_poly.entity_id
_entity_poly.type
_entity_poly.pdbx_seq_one_letter_code
_entity_poly.pdbx_strand_id
1 'polypeptide(L)'
;MEELFSKMVDEAMAAQWADVNIIKEKRGKDFKIKHAKSYVDVANKMEPVSGQCPAVFSLHKDSINAHFDILCDLTKTVRPEDDPFVEHYQTPAILEILYKEDPEFRKSVEKFIDAVDKSESLIGREVIRRYAGFYGPTCVVDFALIPGSTSNIVNQILKDVDIPKNHKQAILAAKSWGMNTSYGFGEKFANAIELGKSVNEAIKEELEMIKLVYDRPIDAQAKLMDDFGHKSFDVRKYMSEYKRRMEKSVKEALEQEVHYGNIVTVPAYCVGDISHHVAQSTFNMCKDDVIMSVIEAVSEVMDTTLRENVKNFKNEYQVLSVATGSTAAATECILELDGFNAPTVVDLLTKRFHNFVQLNPTRSAAAELHNHDFMDMIYRGWKLIDKARRVKNGSGDKLKPKVGEFSVNLDPIFNNEVLMNPQRYAYPGCAITVRFSALMRLSDYPCLLTSEPVTATLMTNIIALHKETPGAPARVCKDCATACLADFRHQYCQYKEAV
;
A
#
# COMPACT_ATOMS: atom_id res chain seq x y z
N MET A 1 12.15 8.05 -25.06
CA MET A 1 11.83 8.70 -23.77
C MET A 1 10.36 9.14 -23.74
N GLU A 2 9.90 10.01 -24.63
CA GLU A 2 8.46 10.37 -24.71
C GLU A 2 7.56 9.12 -24.88
N GLU A 3 7.91 8.21 -25.79
CA GLU A 3 7.18 6.95 -25.99
C GLU A 3 7.10 6.07 -24.74
N LEU A 4 8.17 6.02 -23.94
CA LEU A 4 8.20 5.29 -22.67
C LEU A 4 7.25 5.95 -21.65
N PHE A 5 7.27 7.27 -21.54
CA PHE A 5 6.38 7.98 -20.61
C PHE A 5 4.91 7.87 -21.01
N SER A 6 4.59 7.97 -22.30
CA SER A 6 3.25 7.72 -22.82
C SER A 6 2.77 6.31 -22.49
N LYS A 7 3.61 5.29 -22.73
CA LYS A 7 3.32 3.91 -22.34
C LYS A 7 3.05 3.78 -20.84
N MET A 8 3.92 4.34 -19.99
CA MET A 8 3.76 4.29 -18.53
C MET A 8 2.43 4.91 -18.08
N VAL A 9 2.06 6.06 -18.65
CA VAL A 9 0.78 6.73 -18.37
C VAL A 9 -0.40 5.88 -18.87
N ASP A 10 -0.33 5.36 -20.08
CA ASP A 10 -1.43 4.57 -20.67
C ASP A 10 -1.67 3.26 -19.92
N GLU A 11 -0.62 2.53 -19.55
CA GLU A 11 -0.73 1.31 -18.75
C GLU A 11 -1.31 1.58 -17.36
N ALA A 12 -0.78 2.59 -16.67
CA ALA A 12 -1.21 2.92 -15.32
C ALA A 12 -2.66 3.41 -15.28
N MET A 13 -3.05 4.28 -16.21
CA MET A 13 -4.43 4.76 -16.29
C MET A 13 -5.40 3.68 -16.78
N ALA A 14 -4.94 2.74 -17.63
CA ALA A 14 -5.75 1.59 -17.99
C ALA A 14 -6.08 0.71 -16.78
N ALA A 15 -5.11 0.49 -15.87
CA ALA A 15 -5.33 -0.23 -14.61
C ALA A 15 -6.37 0.50 -13.73
N GLN A 16 -6.15 1.79 -13.42
CA GLN A 16 -7.09 2.58 -12.61
C GLN A 16 -8.51 2.55 -13.19
N TRP A 17 -8.65 2.81 -14.50
CA TRP A 17 -9.98 2.86 -15.10
C TRP A 17 -10.62 1.48 -15.24
N ALA A 18 -9.85 0.38 -15.33
CA ALA A 18 -10.42 -0.96 -15.29
C ALA A 18 -11.16 -1.21 -13.97
N ASP A 19 -10.61 -0.74 -12.86
CA ASP A 19 -11.20 -0.90 -11.52
C ASP A 19 -12.34 0.08 -11.28
N VAL A 20 -12.11 1.37 -11.56
CA VAL A 20 -13.13 2.42 -11.36
C VAL A 20 -14.39 2.11 -12.18
N ASN A 21 -14.25 1.65 -13.42
CA ASN A 21 -15.40 1.35 -14.27
C ASN A 21 -16.18 0.12 -13.77
N ILE A 22 -15.51 -0.97 -13.38
CA ILE A 22 -16.22 -2.14 -12.88
C ILE A 22 -16.89 -1.86 -11.54
N ILE A 23 -16.24 -1.11 -10.65
CA ILE A 23 -16.83 -0.67 -9.38
C ILE A 23 -18.05 0.20 -9.66
N LYS A 24 -17.97 1.16 -10.58
CA LYS A 24 -19.12 2.00 -10.96
C LYS A 24 -20.30 1.17 -11.44
N GLU A 25 -20.05 0.18 -12.29
CA GLU A 25 -21.07 -0.68 -12.90
C GLU A 25 -21.71 -1.66 -11.89
N LYS A 26 -20.90 -2.15 -10.94
CA LYS A 26 -21.28 -3.23 -10.03
C LYS A 26 -21.51 -2.79 -8.58
N ARG A 27 -21.24 -1.53 -8.21
CA ARG A 27 -21.53 -0.99 -6.87
C ARG A 27 -22.96 -1.31 -6.47
N GLY A 28 -23.14 -1.78 -5.25
CA GLY A 28 -24.43 -2.25 -4.76
C GLY A 28 -24.82 -3.70 -5.09
N LYS A 29 -24.03 -4.43 -5.89
CA LYS A 29 -24.27 -5.84 -6.23
C LYS A 29 -23.30 -6.77 -5.48
N ASP A 30 -23.53 -8.06 -5.60
CA ASP A 30 -22.62 -9.08 -5.09
C ASP A 30 -21.34 -9.14 -5.93
N PHE A 31 -20.19 -9.10 -5.28
CA PHE A 31 -18.89 -9.30 -5.89
C PHE A 31 -18.67 -10.77 -6.29
N LYS A 32 -17.97 -10.98 -7.40
CA LYS A 32 -17.49 -12.27 -7.88
C LYS A 32 -16.07 -12.08 -8.37
N ILE A 33 -15.19 -13.06 -8.17
CA ILE A 33 -13.77 -12.98 -8.61
C ILE A 33 -13.67 -12.53 -10.07
N LYS A 34 -14.55 -13.06 -10.93
CA LYS A 34 -14.62 -12.73 -12.36
C LYS A 34 -14.87 -11.26 -12.69
N HIS A 35 -15.35 -10.44 -11.76
CA HIS A 35 -15.49 -9.00 -11.98
C HIS A 35 -14.12 -8.31 -12.10
N ALA A 36 -13.05 -8.85 -11.51
CA ALA A 36 -11.70 -8.33 -11.66
C ALA A 36 -11.06 -8.65 -13.04
N LYS A 37 -11.80 -9.30 -13.97
CA LYS A 37 -11.26 -9.71 -15.27
C LYS A 37 -10.79 -8.53 -16.13
N SER A 38 -11.45 -7.38 -16.04
CA SER A 38 -11.05 -6.16 -16.75
C SER A 38 -9.63 -5.72 -16.37
N TYR A 39 -9.30 -5.78 -15.08
CA TYR A 39 -7.95 -5.50 -14.58
C TYR A 39 -6.93 -6.50 -15.15
N VAL A 40 -7.24 -7.80 -15.06
CA VAL A 40 -6.37 -8.86 -15.61
C VAL A 40 -6.12 -8.66 -17.10
N ASP A 41 -7.11 -8.22 -17.86
CA ASP A 41 -6.99 -7.96 -19.30
C ASP A 41 -6.11 -6.76 -19.63
N VAL A 42 -6.11 -5.71 -18.82
CA VAL A 42 -5.22 -4.56 -19.05
C VAL A 42 -3.80 -4.84 -18.59
N ALA A 43 -3.61 -5.53 -17.46
CA ALA A 43 -2.28 -5.93 -16.99
C ALA A 43 -1.58 -6.87 -17.98
N ASN A 44 -2.31 -7.80 -18.59
CA ASN A 44 -1.76 -8.70 -19.61
C ASN A 44 -1.30 -8.01 -20.91
N LYS A 45 -1.70 -6.77 -21.15
CA LYS A 45 -1.24 -5.97 -22.31
C LYS A 45 0.07 -5.24 -22.04
N MET A 46 0.57 -5.25 -20.81
CA MET A 46 1.84 -4.63 -20.48
C MET A 46 2.98 -5.41 -21.15
N GLU A 47 3.80 -4.71 -21.93
CA GLU A 47 4.95 -5.29 -22.63
C GLU A 47 6.22 -4.48 -22.35
N PRO A 48 7.39 -5.12 -22.22
CA PRO A 48 8.63 -4.39 -22.07
C PRO A 48 8.97 -3.63 -23.36
N VAL A 49 9.48 -2.41 -23.23
CA VAL A 49 10.12 -1.67 -24.33
C VAL A 49 11.64 -1.61 -24.15
N SER A 50 12.35 -0.98 -25.08
CA SER A 50 13.82 -0.89 -25.05
C SER A 50 14.34 -0.39 -23.70
N GLY A 51 15.28 -1.14 -23.12
CA GLY A 51 15.89 -0.85 -21.81
C GLY A 51 15.16 -1.44 -20.60
N GLN A 52 13.96 -2.00 -20.78
CA GLN A 52 13.23 -2.66 -19.70
C GLN A 52 13.50 -4.17 -19.65
N CYS A 53 13.74 -4.69 -18.45
CA CYS A 53 13.91 -6.13 -18.20
C CYS A 53 12.58 -6.89 -18.37
N PRO A 54 12.48 -7.84 -19.32
CA PRO A 54 11.26 -8.64 -19.53
C PRO A 54 10.86 -9.48 -18.31
N ALA A 55 11.82 -10.01 -17.54
CA ALA A 55 11.50 -10.83 -16.37
C ALA A 55 10.70 -10.08 -15.29
N VAL A 56 10.89 -8.76 -15.17
CA VAL A 56 10.09 -7.93 -14.25
C VAL A 56 8.62 -7.88 -14.69
N PHE A 57 8.35 -7.79 -16.00
CA PHE A 57 6.98 -7.86 -16.53
C PHE A 57 6.39 -9.26 -16.41
N SER A 58 7.19 -10.32 -16.59
CA SER A 58 6.75 -11.70 -16.34
C SER A 58 6.33 -11.89 -14.88
N LEU A 59 7.15 -11.44 -13.91
CA LEU A 59 6.79 -11.48 -12.48
C LEU A 59 5.42 -10.82 -12.20
N HIS A 60 5.18 -9.65 -12.80
CA HIS A 60 3.91 -8.91 -12.65
C HIS A 60 2.73 -9.66 -13.29
N LYS A 61 2.82 -9.99 -14.58
CA LYS A 61 1.72 -10.61 -15.33
C LYS A 61 1.40 -12.02 -14.81
N ASP A 62 2.43 -12.83 -14.57
CA ASP A 62 2.24 -14.20 -14.11
C ASP A 62 1.68 -14.24 -12.69
N SER A 63 2.05 -13.28 -11.83
CA SER A 63 1.45 -13.15 -10.50
C SER A 63 -0.05 -12.86 -10.57
N ILE A 64 -0.46 -11.88 -11.38
CA ILE A 64 -1.87 -11.53 -11.59
C ILE A 64 -2.66 -12.72 -12.13
N ASN A 65 -2.14 -13.40 -13.15
CA ASN A 65 -2.80 -14.55 -13.76
C ASN A 65 -2.90 -15.72 -12.77
N ALA A 66 -1.81 -16.05 -12.07
CA ALA A 66 -1.82 -17.09 -11.05
C ALA A 66 -2.83 -16.78 -9.95
N HIS A 67 -2.82 -15.55 -9.43
CA HIS A 67 -3.73 -15.10 -8.39
C HIS A 67 -5.20 -15.22 -8.83
N PHE A 68 -5.54 -14.65 -9.99
CA PHE A 68 -6.91 -14.64 -10.52
C PHE A 68 -7.45 -16.06 -10.78
N ASP A 69 -6.66 -16.89 -11.45
CA ASP A 69 -7.07 -18.24 -11.82
C ASP A 69 -7.25 -19.13 -10.60
N ILE A 70 -6.30 -19.08 -9.64
CA ILE A 70 -6.40 -19.86 -8.41
C ILE A 70 -7.64 -19.45 -7.62
N LEU A 71 -7.91 -18.15 -7.47
CA LEU A 71 -9.13 -17.71 -6.77
C LEU A 71 -10.40 -18.14 -7.50
N CYS A 72 -10.44 -18.07 -8.83
CA CYS A 72 -11.58 -18.56 -9.62
C CYS A 72 -11.82 -20.07 -9.42
N ASP A 73 -10.77 -20.86 -9.23
CA ASP A 73 -10.85 -22.30 -8.97
C ASP A 73 -11.29 -22.61 -7.53
N LEU A 74 -10.86 -21.80 -6.56
CA LEU A 74 -11.10 -22.04 -5.14
C LEU A 74 -12.43 -21.47 -4.64
N THR A 75 -12.89 -20.35 -5.19
CA THR A 75 -14.11 -19.69 -4.70
C THR A 75 -14.79 -18.82 -5.77
N LYS A 76 -16.05 -18.49 -5.53
CA LYS A 76 -16.81 -17.55 -6.37
C LYS A 76 -16.67 -16.10 -5.92
N THR A 77 -16.37 -15.88 -4.65
CA THR A 77 -16.30 -14.56 -4.02
C THR A 77 -15.45 -14.61 -2.75
N VAL A 78 -15.02 -13.44 -2.28
CA VAL A 78 -14.34 -13.27 -0.99
C VAL A 78 -15.24 -12.39 -0.12
N ARG A 79 -15.44 -12.78 1.14
CA ARG A 79 -16.26 -11.98 2.06
C ARG A 79 -15.50 -10.71 2.48
N PRO A 80 -16.21 -9.61 2.80
CA PRO A 80 -15.56 -8.37 3.22
C PRO A 80 -14.55 -8.52 4.37
N GLU A 81 -14.80 -9.42 5.31
CA GLU A 81 -13.88 -9.61 6.45
C GLU A 81 -12.55 -10.27 6.06
N ASP A 82 -12.49 -10.96 4.92
CA ASP A 82 -11.30 -11.67 4.45
C ASP A 82 -10.54 -10.90 3.35
N ASP A 83 -11.18 -9.93 2.69
CA ASP A 83 -10.60 -9.19 1.56
C ASP A 83 -9.32 -8.38 1.89
N PRO A 84 -9.04 -7.90 3.12
CA PRO A 84 -7.79 -7.19 3.40
C PRO A 84 -6.56 -8.10 3.34
N PHE A 85 -6.74 -9.41 3.43
CA PHE A 85 -5.62 -10.36 3.55
C PHE A 85 -5.18 -10.97 2.21
N VAL A 86 -5.94 -10.72 1.14
CA VAL A 86 -5.79 -11.42 -0.15
C VAL A 86 -4.46 -11.11 -0.87
N GLU A 87 -3.86 -9.96 -0.57
CA GLU A 87 -2.56 -9.51 -1.08
C GLU A 87 -1.36 -9.94 -0.22
N HIS A 88 -1.58 -10.64 0.89
CA HIS A 88 -0.51 -11.06 1.82
C HIS A 88 0.00 -12.49 1.56
N TYR A 89 -0.50 -13.16 0.52
CA TYR A 89 -0.22 -14.58 0.26
C TYR A 89 0.95 -14.82 -0.71
N GLN A 90 1.33 -13.82 -1.50
CA GLN A 90 2.26 -13.99 -2.63
C GLN A 90 3.70 -14.12 -2.13
N THR A 91 4.19 -13.13 -1.37
CA THR A 91 5.57 -13.13 -0.89
C THR A 91 5.96 -14.33 -0.03
N PRO A 92 5.09 -14.88 0.83
CA PRO A 92 5.38 -16.15 1.48
C PRO A 92 5.79 -17.26 0.52
N ALA A 93 5.04 -17.43 -0.58
CA ALA A 93 5.36 -18.41 -1.60
C ALA A 93 6.64 -18.06 -2.38
N ILE A 94 6.84 -16.79 -2.72
CA ILE A 94 8.05 -16.33 -3.42
C ILE A 94 9.32 -16.55 -2.59
N LEU A 95 9.28 -16.24 -1.28
CA LEU A 95 10.41 -16.48 -0.39
C LEU A 95 10.80 -17.96 -0.33
N GLU A 96 9.82 -18.87 -0.26
CA GLU A 96 10.15 -20.29 -0.27
C GLU A 96 10.69 -20.81 -1.61
N ILE A 97 10.35 -20.17 -2.73
CA ILE A 97 11.02 -20.44 -4.01
C ILE A 97 12.48 -19.96 -3.91
N LEU A 98 12.71 -18.73 -3.46
CA LEU A 98 14.06 -18.19 -3.30
C LEU A 98 14.92 -19.03 -2.35
N TYR A 99 14.36 -19.56 -1.25
CA TYR A 99 15.10 -20.43 -0.33
C TYR A 99 15.54 -21.74 -0.97
N LYS A 100 14.75 -22.25 -1.93
CA LYS A 100 15.07 -23.46 -2.69
C LYS A 100 16.11 -23.19 -3.77
N GLU A 101 15.96 -22.09 -4.49
CA GLU A 101 16.79 -21.76 -5.66
C GLU A 101 18.15 -21.13 -5.26
N ASP A 102 18.21 -20.45 -4.11
CA ASP A 102 19.43 -19.87 -3.57
C ASP A 102 19.64 -20.26 -2.08
N PRO A 103 20.39 -21.34 -1.83
CA PRO A 103 20.74 -21.77 -0.47
C PRO A 103 21.57 -20.74 0.33
N GLU A 104 22.34 -19.86 -0.32
CA GLU A 104 23.10 -18.82 0.40
C GLU A 104 22.19 -17.68 0.87
N PHE A 105 21.15 -17.35 0.10
CA PHE A 105 20.09 -16.48 0.57
C PHE A 105 19.36 -17.10 1.77
N ARG A 106 19.01 -18.40 1.72
CA ARG A 106 18.41 -19.10 2.88
C ARG A 106 19.29 -19.03 4.13
N LYS A 107 20.59 -19.30 4.02
CA LYS A 107 21.54 -19.15 5.14
C LYS A 107 21.58 -17.73 5.69
N SER A 108 21.43 -16.72 4.84
CA SER A 108 21.38 -15.32 5.26
C SER A 108 20.11 -15.00 6.05
N VAL A 109 18.98 -15.59 5.65
CA VAL A 109 17.73 -15.51 6.42
C VAL A 109 17.85 -16.23 7.76
N GLU A 110 18.49 -17.39 7.82
CA GLU A 110 18.75 -18.10 9.09
C GLU A 110 19.58 -17.26 10.05
N LYS A 111 20.65 -16.61 9.57
CA LYS A 111 21.43 -15.66 10.38
C LYS A 111 20.58 -14.48 10.88
N PHE A 112 19.63 -14.00 10.07
CA PHE A 112 18.69 -12.96 10.49
C PHE A 112 17.72 -13.47 11.57
N ILE A 113 17.19 -14.68 11.43
CA ILE A 113 16.32 -15.34 12.44
C ILE A 113 17.07 -15.51 13.77
N ASP A 114 18.35 -15.91 13.73
CA ASP A 114 19.21 -15.98 14.93
C ASP A 114 19.43 -14.60 15.57
N ALA A 115 19.51 -13.55 14.75
CA ALA A 115 19.64 -12.17 15.25
C ALA A 115 18.33 -11.67 15.88
N VAL A 116 17.17 -12.05 15.36
CA VAL A 116 15.86 -11.78 15.99
C VAL A 116 15.81 -12.39 17.38
N ASP A 117 16.23 -13.65 17.53
CA ASP A 117 16.26 -14.35 18.82
C ASP A 117 17.10 -13.61 19.88
N LYS A 118 18.20 -13.00 19.45
CA LYS A 118 19.11 -12.20 20.30
C LYS A 118 18.64 -10.76 20.52
N SER A 119 17.56 -10.34 19.86
CA SER A 119 17.05 -8.97 19.87
C SER A 119 15.92 -8.75 20.88
N GLU A 120 15.76 -9.61 21.88
CA GLU A 120 14.69 -9.52 22.89
C GLU A 120 14.58 -8.13 23.53
N SER A 121 15.70 -7.52 23.93
CA SER A 121 15.68 -6.18 24.55
C SER A 121 15.21 -5.09 23.57
N LEU A 122 15.60 -5.18 22.30
CA LEU A 122 15.14 -4.27 21.27
C LEU A 122 13.64 -4.46 21.02
N ILE A 123 13.23 -5.69 20.74
CA ILE A 123 11.84 -6.03 20.43
C ILE A 123 10.93 -5.69 21.61
N GLY A 124 11.32 -6.04 22.83
CA GLY A 124 10.61 -5.71 24.06
C GLY A 124 10.38 -4.21 24.23
N ARG A 125 11.41 -3.37 24.01
CA ARG A 125 11.25 -1.91 24.03
C ARG A 125 10.24 -1.43 22.98
N GLU A 126 10.34 -1.96 21.77
CA GLU A 126 9.55 -1.49 20.64
C GLU A 126 8.08 -1.93 20.71
N VAL A 127 7.80 -3.16 21.18
CA VAL A 127 6.41 -3.59 21.41
C VAL A 127 5.73 -2.84 22.54
N ILE A 128 6.45 -2.54 23.64
CA ILE A 128 5.90 -1.74 24.75
C ILE A 128 5.56 -0.33 24.26
N ARG A 129 6.46 0.32 23.50
CA ARG A 129 6.18 1.62 22.88
C ARG A 129 4.94 1.55 22.00
N ARG A 130 4.85 0.55 21.12
CA ARG A 130 3.72 0.42 20.21
C ARG A 130 2.40 0.17 20.94
N TYR A 131 2.39 -0.75 21.90
CA TYR A 131 1.22 -1.05 22.74
C TYR A 131 0.73 0.20 23.49
N ALA A 132 1.64 0.98 24.07
CA ALA A 132 1.32 2.24 24.75
C ALA A 132 0.89 3.38 23.81
N GLY A 133 0.86 3.17 22.49
CA GLY A 133 0.52 4.18 21.50
C GLY A 133 1.61 5.23 21.29
N PHE A 134 2.85 4.99 21.75
CA PHE A 134 3.98 5.92 21.67
C PHE A 134 4.24 6.45 20.26
N TYR A 135 4.08 5.57 19.27
CA TYR A 135 4.32 5.93 17.89
C TYR A 135 3.15 6.62 17.21
N GLY A 136 1.96 6.70 17.80
CA GLY A 136 0.77 7.16 17.08
C GLY A 136 0.32 6.17 15.99
N PRO A 137 -0.50 6.60 15.02
CA PRO A 137 -0.92 5.78 13.87
C PRO A 137 0.27 5.31 13.02
N THR A 138 0.38 4.01 12.76
CA THR A 138 1.49 3.41 11.99
C THR A 138 0.98 2.40 10.98
N CYS A 139 1.73 2.15 9.91
CA CYS A 139 1.41 1.11 8.94
C CYS A 139 1.95 -0.27 9.35
N VAL A 140 1.28 -1.34 8.87
CA VAL A 140 1.80 -2.72 8.84
C VAL A 140 2.65 -2.95 7.59
N VAL A 141 2.24 -2.34 6.49
CA VAL A 141 2.91 -2.32 5.18
C VAL A 141 3.51 -0.94 4.98
N ASP A 142 4.84 -0.85 4.94
CA ASP A 142 5.53 0.42 4.87
C ASP A 142 6.11 0.66 3.48
N PHE A 143 5.53 1.60 2.73
CA PHE A 143 6.13 1.97 1.44
C PHE A 143 7.49 2.69 1.61
N ALA A 144 7.70 3.31 2.75
CA ALA A 144 8.95 3.90 3.21
C ALA A 144 9.07 3.67 4.71
N LEU A 145 10.28 3.68 5.28
CA LEU A 145 10.47 3.40 6.71
C LEU A 145 9.72 4.40 7.60
N ILE A 146 8.84 3.90 8.47
CA ILE A 146 8.01 4.68 9.40
C ILE A 146 8.38 4.30 10.84
N PRO A 147 8.46 5.26 11.78
CA PRO A 147 8.67 4.96 13.20
C PRO A 147 7.71 3.90 13.75
N GLY A 148 8.26 2.91 14.45
CA GLY A 148 7.48 1.86 15.12
C GLY A 148 6.90 0.79 14.20
N SER A 149 7.09 0.90 12.89
CA SER A 149 6.55 -0.01 11.89
C SER A 149 7.36 -1.31 11.78
N THR A 150 6.78 -2.35 11.17
CA THR A 150 7.45 -3.66 11.09
C THR A 150 8.76 -3.58 10.31
N SER A 151 8.77 -2.90 9.15
CA SER A 151 9.99 -2.72 8.36
C SER A 151 11.06 -1.93 9.12
N ASN A 152 10.67 -0.96 9.95
CA ASN A 152 11.61 -0.22 10.78
C ASN A 152 12.27 -1.08 11.86
N ILE A 153 11.56 -2.05 12.44
CA ILE A 153 12.17 -2.99 13.39
C ILE A 153 13.08 -3.99 12.68
N VAL A 154 12.64 -4.52 11.53
CA VAL A 154 13.45 -5.41 10.70
C VAL A 154 14.76 -4.72 10.27
N ASN A 155 14.69 -3.45 9.88
CA ASN A 155 15.87 -2.66 9.55
C ASN A 155 16.85 -2.53 10.73
N GLN A 156 16.36 -2.26 11.95
CA GLN A 156 17.19 -2.19 13.15
C GLN A 156 18.01 -3.45 13.38
N ILE A 157 17.36 -4.61 13.25
CA ILE A 157 18.02 -5.90 13.45
C ILE A 157 19.05 -6.13 12.33
N LEU A 158 18.66 -5.92 11.07
CA LEU A 158 19.51 -6.19 9.90
C LEU A 158 20.80 -5.37 9.84
N LYS A 159 20.84 -4.18 10.43
CA LYS A 159 22.05 -3.33 10.44
C LYS A 159 23.25 -4.07 10.99
N ASP A 160 23.06 -4.84 12.05
CA ASP A 160 24.15 -5.50 12.79
C ASP A 160 24.37 -6.97 12.39
N VAL A 161 23.59 -7.50 11.43
CA VAL A 161 23.75 -8.87 10.93
C VAL A 161 24.83 -8.93 9.84
N ASP A 162 25.79 -9.83 9.98
CA ASP A 162 26.84 -10.05 8.96
C ASP A 162 26.37 -10.99 7.84
N ILE A 163 25.72 -10.39 6.85
CA ILE A 163 25.20 -11.02 5.62
C ILE A 163 25.33 -10.05 4.42
N PRO A 164 25.30 -10.57 3.16
CA PRO A 164 25.39 -9.73 1.97
C PRO A 164 24.34 -8.62 1.93
N LYS A 165 24.72 -7.44 1.43
CA LYS A 165 23.85 -6.26 1.37
C LYS A 165 22.53 -6.54 0.64
N ASN A 166 22.60 -7.15 -0.54
CA ASN A 166 21.40 -7.45 -1.33
C ASN A 166 20.44 -8.39 -0.58
N HIS A 167 20.96 -9.30 0.26
CA HIS A 167 20.14 -10.18 1.11
C HIS A 167 19.46 -9.39 2.23
N LYS A 168 20.16 -8.46 2.89
CA LYS A 168 19.54 -7.54 3.86
C LYS A 168 18.38 -6.77 3.22
N GLN A 169 18.65 -6.23 2.03
CA GLN A 169 17.67 -5.45 1.29
C GLN A 169 16.46 -6.30 0.87
N ALA A 170 16.67 -7.57 0.49
CA ALA A 170 15.59 -8.50 0.19
C ALA A 170 14.74 -8.86 1.42
N ILE A 171 15.37 -9.15 2.57
CA ILE A 171 14.68 -9.45 3.83
C ILE A 171 13.82 -8.26 4.29
N LEU A 172 14.36 -7.04 4.14
CA LEU A 172 13.63 -5.80 4.42
C LEU A 172 12.49 -5.57 3.42
N ALA A 173 12.78 -5.70 2.11
CA ALA A 173 11.82 -5.51 1.04
C ALA A 173 10.62 -6.45 1.18
N ALA A 174 10.89 -7.73 1.52
CA ALA A 174 9.89 -8.76 1.72
C ALA A 174 8.84 -8.35 2.74
N LYS A 175 9.20 -7.65 3.82
CA LYS A 175 8.20 -7.20 4.82
C LYS A 175 7.65 -5.79 4.56
N SER A 176 8.31 -5.00 3.73
CA SER A 176 7.79 -3.71 3.26
C SER A 176 6.70 -3.92 2.19
N TRP A 177 6.93 -3.50 0.95
CA TRP A 177 6.03 -3.66 -0.18
C TRP A 177 5.79 -5.13 -0.55
N GLY A 178 6.71 -6.04 -0.19
CA GLY A 178 6.49 -7.47 -0.36
C GLY A 178 5.38 -8.01 0.55
N MET A 179 4.99 -7.31 1.62
CA MET A 179 3.85 -7.74 2.46
C MET A 179 3.97 -9.19 2.97
N ASN A 180 5.19 -9.64 3.30
CA ASN A 180 5.45 -11.01 3.77
C ASN A 180 4.58 -11.31 4.99
N THR A 181 3.50 -12.05 4.75
CA THR A 181 2.39 -12.30 5.67
C THR A 181 1.63 -11.04 6.10
N SER A 182 0.43 -11.26 6.64
CA SER A 182 -0.44 -10.25 7.24
C SER A 182 -0.02 -9.77 8.63
N TYR A 183 1.02 -10.38 9.23
CA TYR A 183 1.43 -10.06 10.60
C TYR A 183 1.91 -8.61 10.74
N GLY A 184 1.35 -7.88 11.70
CA GLY A 184 1.82 -6.57 12.12
C GLY A 184 2.64 -6.65 13.41
N PHE A 185 3.78 -5.96 13.45
CA PHE A 185 4.59 -5.87 14.66
C PHE A 185 3.78 -5.36 15.86
N GLY A 186 3.98 -5.97 17.02
CA GLY A 186 3.27 -5.74 18.28
C GLY A 186 1.96 -6.51 18.46
N GLU A 187 1.44 -7.17 17.42
CA GLU A 187 0.12 -7.80 17.49
C GLU A 187 0.08 -9.00 18.42
N LYS A 188 1.10 -9.88 18.40
CA LYS A 188 1.13 -11.04 19.30
C LYS A 188 1.36 -10.61 20.74
N PHE A 189 2.26 -9.65 20.96
CA PHE A 189 2.47 -9.05 22.27
C PHE A 189 1.18 -8.46 22.86
N ALA A 190 0.47 -7.60 22.12
CA ALA A 190 -0.74 -6.96 22.62
C ALA A 190 -1.83 -7.97 23.00
N ASN A 191 -2.09 -8.96 22.13
CA ASN A 191 -3.05 -10.02 22.42
C ASN A 191 -2.64 -10.87 23.63
N ALA A 192 -1.36 -11.22 23.75
CA ALA A 192 -0.85 -12.01 24.88
C ALA A 192 -1.02 -11.28 26.23
N ILE A 193 -0.70 -9.98 26.29
CA ILE A 193 -0.87 -9.15 27.49
C ILE A 193 -2.34 -9.11 27.91
N GLU A 194 -3.25 -8.82 26.98
CA GLU A 194 -4.68 -8.69 27.28
C GLU A 194 -5.34 -10.04 27.64
N LEU A 195 -4.72 -11.16 27.27
CA LEU A 195 -5.09 -12.50 27.72
C LEU A 195 -4.50 -12.87 29.11
N GLY A 196 -3.81 -11.95 29.77
CA GLY A 196 -3.30 -12.10 31.13
C GLY A 196 -1.89 -12.71 31.23
N LYS A 197 -1.15 -12.81 30.12
CA LYS A 197 0.25 -13.27 30.16
C LYS A 197 1.17 -12.19 30.71
N SER A 198 2.30 -12.60 31.29
CA SER A 198 3.33 -11.66 31.71
C SER A 198 4.00 -10.97 30.52
N VAL A 199 4.64 -9.82 30.77
CA VAL A 199 5.38 -9.08 29.74
C VAL A 199 6.43 -9.95 29.05
N ASN A 200 7.15 -10.79 29.79
CA ASN A 200 8.18 -11.66 29.22
C ASN A 200 7.59 -12.76 28.32
N GLU A 201 6.46 -13.35 28.72
CA GLU A 201 5.76 -14.34 27.89
C GLU A 201 5.24 -13.71 26.59
N ALA A 202 4.66 -12.50 26.68
CA ALA A 202 4.17 -11.76 25.53
C ALA A 202 5.31 -11.38 24.54
N ILE A 203 6.47 -10.97 25.05
CA ILE A 203 7.66 -10.68 24.23
C ILE A 203 8.14 -11.96 23.53
N LYS A 204 8.13 -13.09 24.23
CA LYS A 204 8.51 -14.38 23.65
C LYS A 204 7.61 -14.78 22.49
N GLU A 205 6.30 -14.60 22.62
CA GLU A 205 5.35 -14.87 21.52
C GLU A 205 5.54 -13.95 20.32
N GLU A 206 5.89 -12.69 20.56
CA GLU A 206 6.26 -11.77 19.48
C GLU A 206 7.51 -12.25 18.73
N LEU A 207 8.56 -12.62 19.46
CA LEU A 207 9.80 -13.15 18.90
C LEU A 207 9.55 -14.41 18.05
N GLU A 208 8.77 -15.35 18.58
CA GLU A 208 8.42 -16.59 17.90
C GLU A 208 7.68 -16.33 16.59
N MET A 209 6.76 -15.36 16.56
CA MET A 209 6.04 -15.00 15.34
C MET A 209 6.94 -14.35 14.30
N ILE A 210 7.81 -13.40 14.70
CA ILE A 210 8.78 -12.78 13.77
C ILE A 210 9.67 -13.86 13.15
N LYS A 211 10.18 -14.78 13.96
CA LYS A 211 11.01 -15.90 13.46
C LYS A 211 10.23 -16.76 12.48
N LEU A 212 8.99 -17.14 12.81
CA LEU A 212 8.16 -18.00 11.96
C LEU A 212 7.87 -17.36 10.59
N VAL A 213 7.59 -16.05 10.56
CA VAL A 213 7.32 -15.27 9.33
C VAL A 213 8.48 -15.33 8.33
N TYR A 214 9.72 -15.50 8.78
CA TYR A 214 10.88 -15.64 7.88
C TYR A 214 11.33 -17.09 7.71
N ASP A 215 11.18 -17.94 8.73
CA ASP A 215 11.59 -19.34 8.69
C ASP A 215 10.71 -20.14 7.73
N ARG A 216 9.39 -20.08 7.94
CA ARG A 216 8.37 -20.86 7.23
C ARG A 216 7.19 -19.95 6.89
N PRO A 217 7.35 -19.05 5.91
CA PRO A 217 6.41 -17.97 5.70
C PRO A 217 5.01 -18.45 5.25
N ILE A 218 4.89 -19.54 4.49
CA ILE A 218 3.57 -20.11 4.14
C ILE A 218 2.87 -20.63 5.40
N ASP A 219 3.58 -21.38 6.25
CA ASP A 219 3.04 -21.87 7.53
C ASP A 219 2.63 -20.70 8.43
N ALA A 220 3.43 -19.64 8.48
CA ALA A 220 3.16 -18.43 9.24
C ALA A 220 1.86 -17.76 8.80
N GLN A 221 1.71 -17.49 7.49
CA GLN A 221 0.51 -16.86 6.96
C GLN A 221 -0.73 -17.75 7.14
N ALA A 222 -0.60 -19.06 6.92
CA ALA A 222 -1.70 -19.99 7.14
C ALA A 222 -2.15 -20.00 8.61
N LYS A 223 -1.20 -19.97 9.56
CA LYS A 223 -1.50 -19.85 10.99
C LYS A 223 -2.20 -18.53 11.31
N LEU A 224 -1.76 -17.41 10.76
CA LEU A 224 -2.41 -16.10 10.98
C LEU A 224 -3.86 -16.11 10.49
N MET A 225 -4.13 -16.74 9.34
CA MET A 225 -5.48 -16.86 8.79
C MET A 225 -6.37 -17.82 9.59
N ASP A 226 -5.81 -18.91 10.12
CA ASP A 226 -6.53 -19.79 11.03
C ASP A 226 -6.90 -19.06 12.34
N ASP A 227 -5.94 -18.32 12.93
CA ASP A 227 -6.13 -17.52 14.14
C ASP A 227 -7.19 -16.42 13.91
N PHE A 228 -7.21 -15.80 12.72
CA PHE A 228 -8.22 -14.80 12.31
C PHE A 228 -9.60 -15.41 12.01
N GLY A 229 -9.65 -16.70 11.64
CA GLY A 229 -10.87 -17.39 11.23
C GLY A 229 -11.30 -17.07 9.81
N HIS A 230 -10.35 -16.96 8.89
CA HIS A 230 -10.59 -16.80 7.45
C HIS A 230 -11.44 -17.96 6.89
N LYS A 231 -12.43 -17.66 6.03
CA LYS A 231 -13.41 -18.65 5.55
C LYS A 231 -13.66 -18.63 4.03
N SER A 232 -13.13 -17.65 3.32
CA SER A 232 -13.46 -17.47 1.90
C SER A 232 -12.91 -18.57 0.98
N PHE A 233 -11.76 -19.16 1.34
CA PHE A 233 -11.13 -20.27 0.61
C PHE A 233 -10.01 -20.92 1.45
N ASP A 234 -9.46 -22.04 0.94
CA ASP A 234 -8.30 -22.72 1.53
C ASP A 234 -7.00 -21.97 1.20
N VAL A 235 -6.48 -21.25 2.20
CA VAL A 235 -5.28 -20.41 2.08
C VAL A 235 -4.01 -21.21 1.84
N ARG A 236 -3.93 -22.45 2.36
CA ARG A 236 -2.76 -23.33 2.18
C ARG A 236 -2.70 -23.84 0.76
N LYS A 237 -3.86 -24.31 0.25
CA LYS A 237 -3.99 -24.72 -1.14
C LYS A 237 -3.71 -23.56 -2.09
N TYR A 238 -4.19 -22.36 -1.79
CA TYR A 238 -3.88 -21.15 -2.54
C TYR A 238 -2.36 -20.93 -2.65
N MET A 239 -1.65 -20.83 -1.52
CA MET A 239 -0.22 -20.51 -1.51
C MET A 239 0.63 -21.62 -2.14
N SER A 240 0.23 -22.89 -1.97
CA SER A 240 0.89 -24.03 -2.63
C SER A 240 0.78 -23.97 -4.15
N GLU A 241 -0.42 -23.70 -4.69
CA GLU A 241 -0.60 -23.55 -6.14
C GLU A 241 0.09 -22.30 -6.68
N TYR A 242 0.03 -21.18 -5.94
CA TYR A 242 0.68 -19.94 -6.34
C TYR A 242 2.21 -20.13 -6.41
N LYS A 243 2.81 -20.76 -5.40
CA LYS A 243 4.24 -21.14 -5.40
C LYS A 243 4.62 -21.95 -6.65
N ARG A 244 3.80 -22.95 -6.99
CA ARG A 244 4.03 -23.80 -8.18
C ARG A 244 3.94 -23.00 -9.48
N ARG A 245 2.96 -22.11 -9.62
CA ARG A 245 2.75 -21.30 -10.83
C ARG A 245 3.83 -20.23 -11.02
N MET A 246 4.35 -19.66 -9.94
CA MET A 246 5.38 -18.61 -9.99
C MET A 246 6.82 -19.11 -10.08
N GLU A 247 7.08 -20.40 -9.86
CA GLU A 247 8.45 -20.95 -9.82
C GLU A 247 9.28 -20.60 -11.06
N LYS A 248 8.68 -20.67 -12.25
CA LYS A 248 9.36 -20.35 -13.51
C LYS A 248 9.75 -18.87 -13.58
N SER A 249 8.83 -17.95 -13.32
CA SER A 249 9.06 -16.51 -13.47
C SER A 249 10.07 -16.00 -12.43
N VAL A 250 10.08 -16.59 -11.23
CA VAL A 250 11.13 -16.31 -10.21
C VAL A 250 12.50 -16.77 -10.68
N LYS A 251 12.62 -17.97 -11.25
CA LYS A 251 13.88 -18.48 -11.82
C LYS A 251 14.40 -17.58 -12.94
N GLU A 252 13.53 -17.21 -13.88
CA GLU A 252 13.89 -16.31 -14.97
C GLU A 252 14.34 -14.93 -14.46
N ALA A 253 13.74 -14.41 -13.39
CA ALA A 253 14.17 -13.17 -12.76
C ALA A 253 15.56 -13.28 -12.12
N LEU A 254 15.86 -14.39 -11.43
CA LEU A 254 17.19 -14.67 -10.89
C LEU A 254 18.24 -14.80 -12.00
N GLU A 255 17.93 -15.52 -13.08
CA GLU A 255 18.81 -15.67 -14.25
C GLU A 255 19.09 -14.34 -14.95
N GLN A 256 18.11 -13.43 -14.95
CA GLN A 256 18.27 -12.07 -15.45
C GLN A 256 18.80 -11.10 -14.40
N GLU A 257 19.36 -11.58 -13.29
CA GLU A 257 20.01 -10.80 -12.23
C GLU A 257 19.09 -9.77 -11.55
N VAL A 258 17.77 -9.87 -11.70
CA VAL A 258 16.81 -8.97 -11.04
C VAL A 258 17.04 -9.01 -9.53
N HIS A 259 17.19 -7.85 -8.92
CA HIS A 259 17.47 -7.77 -7.48
C HIS A 259 16.39 -8.49 -6.66
N TYR A 260 16.79 -9.33 -5.71
CA TYR A 260 15.91 -10.14 -4.85
C TYR A 260 14.78 -9.34 -4.22
N GLY A 261 15.07 -8.12 -3.75
CA GLY A 261 14.08 -7.18 -3.22
C GLY A 261 12.95 -6.85 -4.21
N ASN A 262 13.23 -6.81 -5.51
CA ASN A 262 12.23 -6.62 -6.56
C ASN A 262 11.45 -7.92 -6.81
N ILE A 263 12.10 -9.08 -6.76
CA ILE A 263 11.47 -10.40 -6.92
C ILE A 263 10.40 -10.64 -5.84
N VAL A 264 10.65 -10.24 -4.59
CA VAL A 264 9.66 -10.36 -3.50
C VAL A 264 8.63 -9.23 -3.48
N THR A 265 8.84 -8.14 -4.22
CA THR A 265 7.95 -6.96 -4.18
C THR A 265 6.94 -6.97 -5.32
N VAL A 266 7.42 -7.13 -6.56
CA VAL A 266 6.59 -6.99 -7.78
C VAL A 266 5.39 -7.94 -7.76
N PRO A 267 5.54 -9.25 -7.44
CA PRO A 267 4.40 -10.17 -7.45
C PRO A 267 3.33 -9.88 -6.40
N ALA A 268 3.71 -9.36 -5.22
CA ALA A 268 2.75 -9.07 -4.15
C ALA A 268 1.96 -7.80 -4.45
N TYR A 269 2.64 -6.76 -4.91
CA TYR A 269 2.03 -5.44 -5.05
C TYR A 269 1.07 -5.33 -6.24
N CYS A 270 1.17 -6.21 -7.24
CA CYS A 270 0.34 -6.16 -8.44
C CYS A 270 -0.97 -6.97 -8.36
N VAL A 271 -1.28 -7.64 -7.25
CA VAL A 271 -2.49 -8.49 -7.17
C VAL A 271 -3.66 -7.85 -6.41
N GLY A 272 -3.43 -6.70 -5.76
CA GLY A 272 -4.42 -6.03 -4.92
C GLY A 272 -5.73 -5.73 -5.64
N ASP A 273 -5.72 -5.58 -6.97
CA ASP A 273 -6.93 -5.28 -7.74
C ASP A 273 -7.90 -6.48 -7.91
N ILE A 274 -7.52 -7.67 -7.42
CA ILE A 274 -8.36 -8.88 -7.47
C ILE A 274 -8.80 -9.27 -6.06
N SER A 275 -10.07 -9.02 -5.73
CA SER A 275 -10.67 -9.39 -4.43
C SER A 275 -10.06 -8.71 -3.21
N HIS A 276 -9.34 -7.60 -3.41
CA HIS A 276 -8.99 -6.63 -2.37
C HIS A 276 -9.48 -5.22 -2.76
N HIS A 277 -9.03 -4.65 -3.89
CA HIS A 277 -9.53 -3.34 -4.35
C HIS A 277 -10.85 -3.42 -5.09
N VAL A 278 -10.95 -4.34 -6.05
CA VAL A 278 -12.23 -4.77 -6.63
C VAL A 278 -12.76 -5.91 -5.76
N ALA A 279 -13.49 -5.54 -4.71
CA ALA A 279 -14.00 -6.47 -3.71
C ALA A 279 -15.41 -6.11 -3.24
N GLN A 280 -15.98 -6.96 -2.38
CA GLN A 280 -17.32 -6.75 -1.84
C GLN A 280 -17.40 -5.50 -0.94
N SER A 281 -16.37 -5.23 -0.14
CA SER A 281 -16.28 -4.02 0.71
C SER A 281 -16.33 -2.75 -0.15
N THR A 282 -15.54 -2.67 -1.22
CA THR A 282 -15.55 -1.54 -2.16
C THR A 282 -16.90 -1.37 -2.86
N PHE A 283 -17.52 -2.46 -3.32
CA PHE A 283 -18.87 -2.40 -3.91
C PHE A 283 -19.93 -1.90 -2.92
N ASN A 284 -19.78 -2.22 -1.63
CA ASN A 284 -20.65 -1.72 -0.57
C ASN A 284 -20.44 -0.25 -0.29
N MET A 285 -19.18 0.19 -0.19
CA MET A 285 -18.81 1.57 0.08
C MET A 285 -19.25 2.51 -1.06
N CYS A 286 -19.01 2.11 -2.31
CA CYS A 286 -19.33 2.91 -3.50
C CYS A 286 -20.84 2.92 -3.85
N LYS A 287 -21.72 2.26 -3.06
CA LYS A 287 -23.18 2.50 -3.15
C LYS A 287 -23.52 3.98 -2.99
N ASP A 288 -22.69 4.70 -2.25
CA ASP A 288 -22.79 6.14 -2.05
C ASP A 288 -22.26 6.88 -3.29
N ASP A 289 -23.11 7.74 -3.86
CA ASP A 289 -22.79 8.52 -5.06
C ASP A 289 -21.66 9.51 -4.83
N VAL A 290 -21.54 10.08 -3.63
CA VAL A 290 -20.47 11.04 -3.32
C VAL A 290 -19.14 10.31 -3.24
N ILE A 291 -19.09 9.13 -2.61
CA ILE A 291 -17.87 8.30 -2.60
C ILE A 291 -17.44 7.95 -4.02
N MET A 292 -18.35 7.42 -4.84
CA MET A 292 -18.02 7.07 -6.22
C MET A 292 -17.51 8.29 -6.98
N SER A 293 -18.17 9.45 -6.82
CA SER A 293 -17.78 10.69 -7.49
C SER A 293 -16.43 11.24 -7.04
N VAL A 294 -16.05 11.05 -5.77
CA VAL A 294 -14.70 11.37 -5.28
C VAL A 294 -13.67 10.53 -6.03
N ILE A 295 -13.87 9.21 -6.09
CA ILE A 295 -12.94 8.29 -6.78
C ILE A 295 -12.81 8.66 -8.26
N GLU A 296 -13.93 8.90 -8.95
CA GLU A 296 -13.93 9.28 -10.36
C GLU A 296 -13.21 10.60 -10.60
N ALA A 297 -13.54 11.65 -9.84
CA ALA A 297 -12.93 12.97 -10.01
C ALA A 297 -11.43 12.95 -9.70
N VAL A 298 -11.00 12.26 -8.65
CA VAL A 298 -9.58 12.12 -8.31
C VAL A 298 -8.82 11.34 -9.40
N SER A 299 -9.43 10.28 -9.94
CA SER A 299 -8.85 9.51 -11.06
C SER A 299 -8.73 10.35 -12.32
N GLU A 300 -9.74 11.17 -12.63
CA GLU A 300 -9.76 12.03 -13.80
C GLU A 300 -8.77 13.21 -13.68
N VAL A 301 -8.58 13.77 -12.48
CA VAL A 301 -7.51 14.75 -12.20
C VAL A 301 -6.14 14.15 -12.51
N MET A 302 -5.90 12.90 -12.07
CA MET A 302 -4.64 12.21 -12.34
C MET A 302 -4.44 11.97 -13.83
N ASP A 303 -5.45 11.43 -14.51
CA ASP A 303 -5.40 11.13 -15.95
C ASP A 303 -5.09 12.36 -16.79
N THR A 304 -5.89 13.41 -16.61
CA THR A 304 -5.77 14.68 -17.35
C THR A 304 -4.41 15.34 -17.07
N THR A 305 -3.99 15.37 -15.80
CA THR A 305 -2.69 15.94 -15.42
C THR A 305 -1.52 15.17 -16.05
N LEU A 306 -1.54 13.84 -16.04
CA LEU A 306 -0.48 13.03 -16.62
C LEU A 306 -0.41 13.22 -18.15
N ARG A 307 -1.56 13.16 -18.84
CA ARG A 307 -1.63 13.30 -20.30
C ARG A 307 -1.20 14.68 -20.78
N GLU A 308 -1.57 15.74 -20.08
CA GLU A 308 -1.16 17.12 -20.41
C GLU A 308 0.36 17.33 -20.28
N ASN A 309 1.02 16.56 -19.41
CA ASN A 309 2.45 16.73 -19.11
C ASN A 309 3.36 15.65 -19.69
N VAL A 310 2.83 14.66 -20.43
CA VAL A 310 3.58 13.48 -20.90
C VAL A 310 4.86 13.83 -21.67
N LYS A 311 4.84 14.93 -22.44
CA LYS A 311 5.98 15.41 -23.24
C LYS A 311 7.03 16.19 -22.44
N ASN A 312 6.67 16.60 -21.23
CA ASN A 312 7.49 17.47 -20.38
C ASN A 312 8.27 16.69 -19.32
N PHE A 313 8.01 15.38 -19.17
CA PHE A 313 8.75 14.53 -18.26
C PHE A 313 10.21 14.35 -18.70
N LYS A 314 11.10 14.32 -17.72
CA LYS A 314 12.56 14.17 -17.87
C LYS A 314 13.04 12.79 -17.44
N ASN A 315 12.28 12.13 -16.55
CA ASN A 315 12.53 10.75 -16.09
C ASN A 315 11.24 10.10 -15.59
N GLU A 316 11.28 8.78 -15.47
CA GLU A 316 10.21 7.89 -15.05
C GLU A 316 9.67 8.19 -13.63
N TYR A 317 10.51 8.67 -12.71
CA TYR A 317 10.08 9.03 -11.37
C TYR A 317 9.23 10.31 -11.35
N GLN A 318 9.36 11.19 -12.34
CA GLN A 318 8.46 12.34 -12.46
C GLN A 318 7.03 11.92 -12.82
N VAL A 319 6.86 10.84 -13.59
CA VAL A 319 5.53 10.27 -13.90
C VAL A 319 4.86 9.81 -12.60
N LEU A 320 5.56 9.02 -11.79
CA LEU A 320 5.09 8.55 -10.47
C LEU A 320 4.81 9.70 -9.50
N SER A 321 5.70 10.70 -9.45
CA SER A 321 5.55 11.86 -8.59
C SER A 321 4.32 12.68 -8.97
N VAL A 322 4.09 12.92 -10.27
CA VAL A 322 2.90 13.65 -10.75
C VAL A 322 1.63 12.84 -10.52
N ALA A 323 1.62 11.53 -10.76
CA ALA A 323 0.48 10.68 -10.48
C ALA A 323 0.04 10.82 -9.01
N THR A 324 0.92 10.47 -8.08
CA THR A 324 0.62 10.51 -6.64
C THR A 324 0.43 11.92 -6.07
N GLY A 325 1.09 12.93 -6.64
CA GLY A 325 0.95 14.33 -6.22
C GLY A 325 -0.35 14.97 -6.70
N SER A 326 -0.82 14.60 -7.89
CA SER A 326 -2.08 15.11 -8.45
C SER A 326 -3.29 14.59 -7.68
N THR A 327 -3.33 13.30 -7.33
CA THR A 327 -4.41 12.73 -6.52
C THR A 327 -4.41 13.27 -5.09
N ALA A 328 -3.23 13.50 -4.51
CA ALA A 328 -3.09 14.17 -3.22
C ALA A 328 -3.67 15.60 -3.25
N ALA A 329 -3.31 16.40 -4.25
CA ALA A 329 -3.85 17.75 -4.42
C ALA A 329 -5.37 17.73 -4.68
N ALA A 330 -5.86 16.78 -5.47
CA ALA A 330 -7.28 16.60 -5.74
C ALA A 330 -8.07 16.28 -4.46
N THR A 331 -7.59 15.32 -3.67
CA THR A 331 -8.25 14.88 -2.44
C THR A 331 -8.30 15.99 -1.40
N GLU A 332 -7.19 16.71 -1.20
CA GLU A 332 -7.19 17.89 -0.31
C GLU A 332 -8.12 18.99 -0.84
N CYS A 333 -8.16 19.23 -2.15
CA CYS A 333 -9.08 20.22 -2.72
C CYS A 333 -10.54 19.86 -2.41
N ILE A 334 -10.93 18.58 -2.50
CA ILE A 334 -12.27 18.11 -2.14
C ILE A 334 -12.54 18.32 -0.64
N LEU A 335 -11.56 18.08 0.22
CA LEU A 335 -11.66 18.31 1.66
C LEU A 335 -11.91 19.81 1.98
N GLU A 336 -11.18 20.70 1.32
CA GLU A 336 -11.31 22.15 1.49
C GLU A 336 -12.63 22.73 0.97
N LEU A 337 -13.34 22.03 0.08
CA LEU A 337 -14.69 22.45 -0.36
C LEU A 337 -15.73 22.41 0.77
N ASP A 338 -15.51 21.59 1.80
CA ASP A 338 -16.33 21.54 3.02
C ASP A 338 -15.72 22.38 4.16
N GLY A 339 -14.63 23.11 3.91
CA GLY A 339 -13.94 23.94 4.91
C GLY A 339 -13.00 23.17 5.85
N PHE A 340 -12.72 21.89 5.56
CA PHE A 340 -11.71 21.09 6.26
C PHE A 340 -10.35 21.20 5.57
N ASN A 341 -9.28 20.81 6.26
CA ASN A 341 -7.93 20.74 5.68
C ASN A 341 -7.13 19.63 6.36
N ALA A 342 -5.99 19.26 5.76
CA ALA A 342 -5.14 18.21 6.31
C ALA A 342 -4.74 18.43 7.78
N PRO A 343 -4.27 19.62 8.25
CA PRO A 343 -3.95 19.82 9.66
C PRO A 343 -5.08 19.46 10.62
N THR A 344 -6.32 19.83 10.28
CA THR A 344 -7.50 19.54 11.11
C THR A 344 -7.79 18.04 11.16
N VAL A 345 -7.76 17.37 10.01
CA VAL A 345 -8.09 15.94 9.90
C VAL A 345 -7.00 15.07 10.50
N VAL A 346 -5.72 15.43 10.31
CA VAL A 346 -4.58 14.71 10.90
C VAL A 346 -4.62 14.79 12.42
N ASP A 347 -4.90 15.97 13.00
CA ASP A 347 -5.09 16.12 14.44
C ASP A 347 -6.27 15.28 14.95
N LEU A 348 -7.41 15.31 14.25
CA LEU A 348 -8.59 14.51 14.59
C LEU A 348 -8.29 13.01 14.61
N LEU A 349 -7.73 12.46 13.54
CA LEU A 349 -7.46 11.03 13.41
C LEU A 349 -6.35 10.57 14.35
N THR A 350 -5.35 11.42 14.62
CA THR A 350 -4.30 11.12 15.62
C THR A 350 -4.89 11.07 17.04
N LYS A 351 -5.73 12.04 17.42
CA LYS A 351 -6.44 12.00 18.72
C LYS A 351 -7.38 10.81 18.80
N ARG A 352 -8.11 10.50 17.73
CA ARG A 352 -8.98 9.32 17.64
C ARG A 352 -8.17 8.05 17.85
N PHE A 353 -6.98 7.91 17.26
CA PHE A 353 -6.12 6.75 17.46
C PHE A 353 -5.80 6.54 18.94
N HIS A 354 -5.38 7.58 19.67
CA HIS A 354 -5.06 7.46 21.09
C HIS A 354 -6.28 7.07 21.95
N ASN A 355 -7.47 7.54 21.58
CA ASN A 355 -8.72 7.10 22.22
C ASN A 355 -9.05 5.65 21.85
N PHE A 356 -8.82 5.25 20.60
CA PHE A 356 -9.10 3.91 20.12
C PHE A 356 -8.16 2.86 20.72
N VAL A 357 -6.91 3.21 21.02
CA VAL A 357 -5.99 2.39 21.81
C VAL A 357 -6.60 1.99 23.15
N GLN A 358 -7.25 2.95 23.83
CA GLN A 358 -7.87 2.71 25.14
C GLN A 358 -9.16 1.87 25.03
N LEU A 359 -9.90 2.01 23.92
CA LEU A 359 -11.10 1.21 23.67
C LEU A 359 -10.77 -0.22 23.24
N ASN A 360 -9.68 -0.40 22.47
CA ASN A 360 -9.30 -1.66 21.84
C ASN A 360 -7.78 -1.88 21.96
N PRO A 361 -7.28 -2.31 23.14
CA PRO A 361 -5.86 -2.54 23.35
C PRO A 361 -5.29 -3.67 22.49
N THR A 362 -6.12 -4.64 22.07
CA THR A 362 -5.79 -5.74 21.16
C THR A 362 -5.94 -5.42 19.67
N ARG A 363 -6.24 -4.16 19.30
CA ARG A 363 -6.44 -3.79 17.88
C ARG A 363 -5.25 -4.24 17.03
N SER A 364 -5.53 -4.79 15.86
CA SER A 364 -4.45 -5.07 14.90
C SER A 364 -3.86 -3.75 14.43
N ALA A 365 -2.55 -3.77 14.23
CA ALA A 365 -1.84 -2.71 13.54
C ALA A 365 -2.42 -2.42 12.13
N ALA A 366 -3.01 -3.42 11.48
CA ALA A 366 -3.63 -3.27 10.17
C ALA A 366 -4.87 -2.37 10.21
N ALA A 367 -5.55 -2.27 11.35
CA ALA A 367 -6.74 -1.42 11.51
C ALA A 367 -6.46 0.08 11.33
N GLU A 368 -5.20 0.50 11.41
CA GLU A 368 -4.79 1.91 11.32
C GLU A 368 -3.94 2.20 10.07
N LEU A 369 -3.65 1.17 9.26
CA LEU A 369 -2.79 1.23 8.06
C LEU A 369 -3.29 2.34 7.11
N HIS A 370 -4.52 2.19 6.67
CA HIS A 370 -5.11 3.03 5.64
C HIS A 370 -5.40 4.46 6.14
N ASN A 371 -5.76 4.63 7.42
CA ASN A 371 -5.88 5.97 8.00
C ASN A 371 -4.53 6.71 7.95
N HIS A 372 -3.41 6.01 8.19
CA HIS A 372 -2.08 6.62 8.09
C HIS A 372 -1.75 7.06 6.67
N ASP A 373 -1.99 6.20 5.67
CA ASP A 373 -1.73 6.53 4.27
C ASP A 373 -2.62 7.66 3.75
N PHE A 374 -3.89 7.69 4.17
CA PHE A 374 -4.80 8.78 3.86
C PHE A 374 -4.29 10.12 4.44
N MET A 375 -3.88 10.13 5.72
CA MET A 375 -3.31 11.32 6.35
C MET A 375 -2.07 11.84 5.62
N ASP A 376 -1.16 10.95 5.22
CA ASP A 376 0.04 11.31 4.46
C ASP A 376 -0.31 11.88 3.08
N MET A 377 -1.31 11.30 2.41
CA MET A 377 -1.82 11.79 1.12
C MET A 377 -2.39 13.20 1.23
N ILE A 378 -3.33 13.45 2.15
CA ILE A 378 -3.95 14.78 2.29
C ILE A 378 -2.93 15.82 2.77
N TYR A 379 -1.98 15.46 3.63
CA TYR A 379 -0.92 16.38 4.04
C TYR A 379 0.00 16.77 2.87
N ARG A 380 0.34 15.80 2.01
CA ARG A 380 1.04 16.09 0.75
C ARG A 380 0.22 17.06 -0.09
N GLY A 381 -1.08 16.81 -0.26
CA GLY A 381 -2.02 17.68 -0.98
C GLY A 381 -2.07 19.09 -0.42
N TRP A 382 -2.19 19.23 0.89
CA TRP A 382 -2.24 20.50 1.62
C TRP A 382 -1.04 21.38 1.34
N LYS A 383 0.18 20.83 1.33
CA LYS A 383 1.38 21.63 0.98
C LYS A 383 1.31 22.17 -0.45
N LEU A 384 0.77 21.40 -1.40
CA LEU A 384 0.63 21.82 -2.80
C LEU A 384 -0.46 22.90 -2.93
N ILE A 385 -1.59 22.70 -2.26
CA ILE A 385 -2.75 23.59 -2.28
C ILE A 385 -2.45 24.90 -1.54
N ASP A 386 -1.87 24.87 -0.34
CA ASP A 386 -1.48 26.07 0.42
C ASP A 386 -0.52 26.95 -0.38
N LYS A 387 0.51 26.34 -0.99
CA LYS A 387 1.44 27.06 -1.87
C LYS A 387 0.71 27.72 -3.03
N ALA A 388 -0.21 27.01 -3.68
CA ALA A 388 -1.01 27.55 -4.79
C ALA A 388 -1.94 28.70 -4.35
N ARG A 389 -2.55 28.59 -3.15
CA ARG A 389 -3.39 29.64 -2.57
C ARG A 389 -2.60 30.92 -2.31
N ARG A 390 -1.40 30.80 -1.73
CA ARG A 390 -0.49 31.94 -1.51
C ARG A 390 -0.09 32.63 -2.80
N VAL A 391 0.17 31.85 -3.86
CA VAL A 391 0.50 32.41 -5.19
C VAL A 391 -0.72 33.11 -5.81
N LYS A 392 -1.91 32.50 -5.72
CA LYS A 392 -3.17 33.08 -6.21
C LYS A 392 -3.49 34.41 -5.51
N ASN A 393 -3.21 34.53 -4.21
CA ASN A 393 -3.33 35.77 -3.43
C ASN A 393 -4.57 36.65 -3.74
N GLY A 394 -5.75 36.04 -3.80
CA GLY A 394 -7.00 36.78 -4.05
C GLY A 394 -7.20 37.30 -5.49
N SER A 395 -6.36 36.91 -6.46
CA SER A 395 -6.43 37.38 -7.86
C SER A 395 -7.73 37.03 -8.61
N GLY A 396 -8.57 36.15 -8.05
CA GLY A 396 -9.74 35.60 -8.73
C GLY A 396 -9.42 34.44 -9.68
N ASP A 397 -8.14 34.18 -9.99
CA ASP A 397 -7.72 33.12 -10.91
C ASP A 397 -8.11 31.72 -10.42
N LYS A 398 -8.13 30.73 -11.33
CA LYS A 398 -8.27 29.32 -10.94
C LYS A 398 -7.12 28.90 -10.02
N LEU A 399 -7.43 28.07 -9.02
CA LEU A 399 -6.42 27.46 -8.17
C LEU A 399 -5.61 26.46 -9.01
N LYS A 400 -4.28 26.62 -9.06
CA LYS A 400 -3.38 25.79 -9.88
C LYS A 400 -2.24 25.24 -9.03
N PRO A 401 -2.43 24.13 -8.30
CA PRO A 401 -1.35 23.47 -7.60
C PRO A 401 -0.33 22.89 -8.59
N LYS A 402 0.90 22.72 -8.12
CA LYS A 402 1.99 22.18 -8.92
C LYS A 402 2.74 21.08 -8.21
N VAL A 403 2.95 19.96 -8.89
CA VAL A 403 3.87 18.90 -8.47
C VAL A 403 5.20 19.16 -9.18
N GLY A 404 6.19 19.65 -8.43
CA GLY A 404 7.42 20.16 -9.05
C GLY A 404 7.11 21.34 -9.98
N GLU A 405 7.40 21.18 -11.27
CA GLU A 405 7.11 22.17 -12.32
C GLU A 405 5.75 21.94 -13.03
N PHE A 406 5.13 20.79 -12.84
CA PHE A 406 3.93 20.35 -13.55
C PHE A 406 2.66 20.87 -12.88
N SER A 407 1.78 21.50 -13.65
CA SER A 407 0.50 22.01 -13.11
C SER A 407 -0.51 20.88 -13.03
N VAL A 408 -1.25 20.82 -11.91
CA VAL A 408 -2.32 19.85 -11.70
C VAL A 408 -3.64 20.43 -12.20
N ASN A 409 -4.37 19.63 -12.99
CA ASN A 409 -5.68 19.99 -13.51
C ASN A 409 -6.78 19.61 -12.52
N LEU A 410 -7.32 20.58 -11.79
CA LEU A 410 -8.41 20.38 -10.81
C LEU A 410 -9.82 20.50 -11.42
N ASP A 411 -9.95 20.81 -12.72
CA ASP A 411 -11.25 21.02 -13.37
C ASP A 411 -12.21 19.81 -13.24
N PRO A 412 -11.76 18.54 -13.26
CA PRO A 412 -12.66 17.39 -13.04
C PRO A 412 -13.45 17.45 -11.73
N ILE A 413 -12.89 18.05 -10.66
CA ILE A 413 -13.61 18.24 -9.39
C ILE A 413 -14.70 19.31 -9.56
N PHE A 414 -14.32 20.47 -10.10
CA PHE A 414 -15.22 21.63 -10.20
C PHE A 414 -16.32 21.45 -11.25
N ASN A 415 -16.14 20.52 -12.18
CA ASN A 415 -17.13 20.14 -13.17
C ASN A 415 -17.96 18.91 -12.76
N ASN A 416 -17.61 18.22 -11.67
CA ASN A 416 -18.35 17.05 -11.21
C ASN A 416 -19.68 17.47 -10.57
N GLU A 417 -20.79 17.02 -11.16
CA GLU A 417 -22.14 17.40 -10.72
C GLU A 417 -22.43 16.99 -9.28
N VAL A 418 -22.02 15.80 -8.86
CA VAL A 418 -22.27 15.28 -7.51
C VAL A 418 -21.46 16.07 -6.49
N LEU A 419 -20.15 16.21 -6.72
CA LEU A 419 -19.26 16.90 -5.80
C LEU A 419 -19.63 18.37 -5.68
N MET A 420 -20.07 19.04 -6.74
CA MET A 420 -20.45 20.46 -6.66
C MET A 420 -21.89 20.70 -6.18
N ASN A 421 -22.68 19.64 -5.92
CA ASN A 421 -24.04 19.74 -5.42
C ASN A 421 -24.30 18.86 -4.17
N PRO A 422 -23.55 19.04 -3.06
CA PRO A 422 -23.67 18.21 -1.86
C PRO A 422 -25.06 18.29 -1.22
N GLN A 423 -25.80 19.37 -1.43
CA GLN A 423 -27.17 19.59 -0.96
C GLN A 423 -28.18 18.56 -1.49
N ARG A 424 -27.84 17.81 -2.55
CA ARG A 424 -28.69 16.74 -3.09
C ARG A 424 -28.51 15.40 -2.35
N TYR A 425 -27.48 15.28 -1.52
CA TYR A 425 -27.06 14.02 -0.87
C TYR A 425 -27.13 14.09 0.66
N ALA A 426 -27.66 15.17 1.22
CA ALA A 426 -27.89 15.37 2.64
C ALA A 426 -29.06 16.34 2.86
N TYR A 427 -29.30 16.75 4.11
CA TYR A 427 -30.28 17.81 4.38
C TYR A 427 -29.83 19.13 3.72
N PRO A 428 -30.56 19.68 2.73
CA PRO A 428 -30.00 20.65 1.79
C PRO A 428 -29.40 21.92 2.42
N GLY A 429 -29.99 22.44 3.49
CA GLY A 429 -29.50 23.64 4.17
C GLY A 429 -28.27 23.42 5.06
N CYS A 430 -27.90 22.17 5.32
CA CYS A 430 -26.84 21.79 6.27
C CYS A 430 -25.79 20.86 5.62
N ALA A 431 -25.76 20.75 4.30
CA ALA A 431 -24.90 19.84 3.55
C ALA A 431 -23.43 20.31 3.47
N ILE A 432 -22.83 20.63 4.63
CA ILE A 432 -21.50 21.24 4.76
C ILE A 432 -20.39 20.24 5.13
N THR A 433 -20.75 18.97 5.37
CA THR A 433 -19.80 17.90 5.73
C THR A 433 -19.94 16.66 4.85
N VAL A 434 -20.59 16.80 3.69
CA VAL A 434 -20.96 15.66 2.84
C VAL A 434 -19.73 15.05 2.18
N ARG A 435 -18.86 15.87 1.59
CA ARG A 435 -17.60 15.42 0.96
C ARG A 435 -16.63 14.92 2.02
N PHE A 436 -16.56 15.63 3.15
CA PHE A 436 -15.80 15.18 4.32
C PHE A 436 -16.22 13.79 4.78
N SER A 437 -17.53 13.53 4.93
CA SER A 437 -18.01 12.21 5.38
C SER A 437 -17.76 11.08 4.37
N ALA A 438 -17.77 11.39 3.06
CA ALA A 438 -17.31 10.47 2.03
C ALA A 438 -15.80 10.17 2.15
N LEU A 439 -14.99 11.21 2.32
CA LEU A 439 -13.54 11.09 2.52
C LEU A 439 -13.17 10.34 3.81
N MET A 440 -13.94 10.46 4.89
CA MET A 440 -13.68 9.71 6.12
C MET A 440 -13.90 8.20 5.93
N ARG A 441 -14.91 7.79 5.16
CA ARG A 441 -15.06 6.37 4.77
C ARG A 441 -13.92 5.91 3.87
N LEU A 442 -13.50 6.76 2.92
CA LEU A 442 -12.33 6.50 2.09
C LEU A 442 -11.00 6.56 2.85
N SER A 443 -10.96 7.11 4.07
CA SER A 443 -9.75 7.07 4.90
C SER A 443 -9.48 5.69 5.47
N ASP A 444 -10.50 4.83 5.56
CA ASP A 444 -10.36 3.42 5.94
C ASP A 444 -9.93 2.56 4.73
N TYR A 445 -10.06 3.09 3.52
CA TYR A 445 -9.69 2.43 2.26
C TYR A 445 -9.33 3.48 1.19
N PRO A 446 -8.11 4.05 1.20
CA PRO A 446 -7.70 5.11 0.28
C PRO A 446 -7.07 4.54 -1.00
N CYS A 447 -6.99 3.22 -1.18
CA CYS A 447 -6.18 2.58 -2.22
C CYS A 447 -6.50 3.03 -3.66
N LEU A 448 -7.72 3.48 -3.94
CA LEU A 448 -8.10 4.06 -5.24
C LEU A 448 -7.86 5.58 -5.35
N LEU A 449 -7.57 6.26 -4.24
CA LEU A 449 -7.17 7.68 -4.19
C LEU A 449 -5.65 7.83 -4.20
N THR A 450 -4.94 7.09 -3.34
CA THR A 450 -3.48 6.92 -3.45
C THR A 450 -3.13 6.23 -4.77
N SER A 451 -4.05 5.42 -5.28
CA SER A 451 -4.00 4.65 -6.51
C SER A 451 -2.85 3.65 -6.51
N GLU A 452 -3.04 2.58 -5.75
CA GLU A 452 -2.20 1.39 -5.78
C GLU A 452 -2.11 0.73 -7.16
N PRO A 453 -3.20 0.55 -7.96
CA PRO A 453 -3.08 0.03 -9.33
C PRO A 453 -2.08 0.86 -10.17
N VAL A 454 -2.16 2.19 -10.11
CA VAL A 454 -1.21 3.08 -10.81
C VAL A 454 0.19 2.93 -10.26
N THR A 455 0.36 2.92 -8.94
CA THR A 455 1.67 2.84 -8.31
C THR A 455 2.35 1.50 -8.64
N ALA A 456 1.63 0.39 -8.59
CA ALA A 456 2.13 -0.94 -8.94
C ALA A 456 2.56 -1.02 -10.41
N THR A 457 1.73 -0.52 -11.34
CA THR A 457 2.06 -0.48 -12.77
C THR A 457 3.26 0.41 -13.08
N LEU A 458 3.33 1.62 -12.49
CA LEU A 458 4.45 2.53 -12.69
C LEU A 458 5.74 1.99 -12.07
N MET A 459 5.67 1.42 -10.87
CA MET A 459 6.85 0.85 -10.22
C MET A 459 7.36 -0.40 -10.92
N THR A 460 6.48 -1.19 -11.55
CA THR A 460 6.90 -2.30 -12.43
C THR A 460 7.72 -1.76 -13.61
N ASN A 461 7.25 -0.69 -14.26
CA ASN A 461 8.00 -0.05 -15.36
C ASN A 461 9.34 0.53 -14.88
N ILE A 462 9.37 1.18 -13.71
CA ILE A 462 10.59 1.77 -13.12
C ILE A 462 11.59 0.67 -12.73
N ILE A 463 11.13 -0.37 -12.02
CA ILE A 463 11.97 -1.51 -11.63
C ILE A 463 12.51 -2.22 -12.85
N ALA A 464 11.75 -2.35 -13.94
CA ALA A 464 12.24 -2.97 -15.16
C ALA A 464 13.40 -2.18 -15.79
N LEU A 465 13.44 -0.85 -15.64
CA LEU A 465 14.57 0.00 -16.07
C LEU A 465 15.78 -0.08 -15.13
N HIS A 466 15.52 -0.34 -13.85
CA HIS A 466 16.52 -0.31 -12.77
C HIS A 466 16.58 -1.64 -12.00
N LYS A 467 16.53 -2.77 -12.69
CA LYS A 467 16.33 -4.10 -12.10
C LYS A 467 17.31 -4.47 -10.98
N GLU A 468 18.50 -3.87 -10.98
CA GLU A 468 19.57 -4.20 -10.03
C GLU A 468 19.46 -3.42 -8.71
N THR A 469 18.59 -2.42 -8.66
CA THR A 469 18.33 -1.62 -7.45
C THR A 469 16.98 -2.00 -6.87
N PRO A 470 16.88 -2.30 -5.56
CA PRO A 470 15.60 -2.58 -4.94
C PRO A 470 14.68 -1.35 -4.97
N GLY A 471 13.47 -1.51 -5.51
CA GLY A 471 12.42 -0.50 -5.51
C GLY A 471 11.78 -0.28 -4.13
N ALA A 472 12.01 -1.19 -3.17
CA ALA A 472 11.37 -1.19 -1.86
C ALA A 472 12.33 -1.51 -0.68
N PRO A 473 12.03 -1.02 0.54
CA PRO A 473 11.20 0.16 0.78
C PRO A 473 11.87 1.40 0.16
N ALA A 474 11.09 2.46 -0.08
CA ALA A 474 11.65 3.71 -0.58
C ALA A 474 12.63 4.30 0.45
N ARG A 475 13.88 4.55 0.02
CA ARG A 475 14.97 5.08 0.86
C ARG A 475 14.94 6.60 0.94
N VAL A 476 13.77 7.14 1.25
CA VAL A 476 13.50 8.57 1.32
C VAL A 476 12.60 8.89 2.52
N CYS A 477 12.63 10.14 2.96
CA CYS A 477 11.66 10.61 3.94
C CYS A 477 10.27 10.64 3.29
N LYS A 478 9.30 9.88 3.85
CA LYS A 478 7.89 9.90 3.42
C LYS A 478 7.21 11.26 3.69
N ASP A 479 7.78 12.04 4.60
CA ASP A 479 7.21 13.27 5.15
C ASP A 479 5.85 13.01 5.81
N CYS A 480 5.83 12.01 6.71
CA CYS A 480 4.63 11.49 7.36
C CYS A 480 3.84 12.59 8.08
N ALA A 481 2.55 12.72 7.79
CA ALA A 481 1.69 13.78 8.27
C ALA A 481 1.69 13.92 9.79
N THR A 482 1.50 12.81 10.51
CA THR A 482 1.44 12.82 11.98
C THR A 482 2.78 13.26 12.59
N ALA A 483 3.91 12.87 12.01
CA ALA A 483 5.23 13.28 12.49
C ALA A 483 5.57 14.76 12.19
N CYS A 484 4.89 15.36 11.20
CA CYS A 484 5.12 16.74 10.80
C CYS A 484 4.15 17.72 11.49
N LEU A 485 2.93 17.27 11.80
CA LEU A 485 1.84 18.12 12.27
C LEU A 485 1.44 17.90 13.73
N ALA A 486 1.66 16.71 14.29
CA ALA A 486 1.14 16.33 15.61
C ALA A 486 2.23 15.87 16.59
N ASP A 487 3.10 14.94 16.16
CA ASP A 487 3.98 14.18 17.04
C ASP A 487 5.48 14.41 16.74
N PHE A 488 6.32 14.37 17.78
CA PHE A 488 7.79 14.47 17.64
C PHE A 488 8.47 13.12 17.36
N ARG A 489 7.83 12.27 16.55
CA ARG A 489 8.30 10.89 16.29
C ARG A 489 9.33 10.78 15.17
N HIS A 490 9.60 11.86 14.43
CA HIS A 490 10.52 11.85 13.28
C HIS A 490 11.94 11.35 13.65
N GLN A 491 12.41 11.64 14.88
CA GLN A 491 13.70 11.19 15.39
C GLN A 491 13.87 9.65 15.47
N TYR A 492 12.77 8.90 15.40
CA TYR A 492 12.78 7.43 15.40
C TYR A 492 12.70 6.82 14.00
N CYS A 493 12.64 7.65 12.94
CA CYS A 493 12.64 7.18 11.56
C CYS A 493 14.06 6.81 11.13
N GLN A 494 14.18 5.72 10.38
CA GLN A 494 15.49 5.16 9.98
C GLN A 494 15.75 5.19 8.48
N TYR A 495 15.06 6.07 7.74
CA TYR A 495 15.18 6.09 6.29
C TYR A 495 16.61 6.37 5.80
N LYS A 496 17.42 7.11 6.58
CA LYS A 496 18.83 7.40 6.26
C LYS A 496 19.75 6.22 6.56
N GLU A 497 19.39 5.41 7.54
CA GLU A 497 20.14 4.25 8.01
C GLU A 497 19.60 2.93 7.43
N ALA A 498 18.79 3.00 6.38
CA ALA A 498 18.24 1.83 5.70
C ALA A 498 19.36 0.99 5.06
N VAL A 499 19.31 -0.33 5.26
CA VAL A 499 20.28 -1.29 4.68
C VAL A 499 20.28 -1.38 3.16
#